data_AF-A0A921HBS2-F1
#
_entry.id   AF-A0A921HBS2-F1
#
_cell.length_a   1.000
_cell.length_b   1.000
_cell.length_c   1.000
_cell.angle_alpha   90.00
_cell.angle_beta   90.00
_cell.angle_gamma   90.00
#
_symmetry.space_group_name_H-M   'P 1'
#
loop_
_entity.id
_entity.type
_entity.pdbx_description
1 polymer ?
#
loop_
_entity_poly.entity_id
_entity_poly.type
_entity_poly.pdbx_seq_one_letter_code
_entity_poly.pdbx_strand_id
1 'polypeptide(L)'
;MKLGDQLFTADKGFDYHAGRSVYKPNLDNYPEALAHQFAKREMGGESFKLDYQQLEKEYRQLKTDLNFSGKLTNTQIQQISNHLRLEYKFSAGMLNVTDKARLGSKTATVWLSDATLIKQFNSREGQDFDVDIYAMLPDLIYEPDVILKSDSNEALSKIYFFKYIAEHWHMVVVKHLKNYNELFAESFRITNEKELKKFRKQYKTIK
;
A
#
# COMPACT_ATOMS: atom_id res chain seq x y z
N MET A 1 27.73 10.38 -31.05
CA MET A 1 27.02 10.49 -29.76
C MET A 1 26.04 11.64 -29.90
N LYS A 2 24.74 11.34 -30.11
CA LYS A 2 23.69 12.36 -30.17
C LYS A 2 22.81 12.16 -28.94
N LEU A 3 22.93 13.06 -27.95
CA LEU A 3 21.88 13.27 -26.96
C LEU A 3 20.72 13.90 -27.74
N GLY A 4 19.83 13.04 -28.27
CA GLY A 4 18.57 13.48 -28.85
C GLY A 4 17.57 13.68 -27.72
N ASP A 5 16.98 14.87 -27.68
CA ASP A 5 15.91 15.34 -26.80
C ASP A 5 15.02 14.22 -26.23
N GLN A 6 15.31 13.78 -25.01
CA GLN A 6 14.26 13.23 -24.16
C GLN A 6 13.44 14.43 -23.67
N LEU A 7 12.34 14.69 -24.38
CA LEU A 7 11.27 15.54 -23.89
C LEU A 7 10.76 14.95 -22.58
N PHE A 8 11.17 15.55 -21.46
CA PHE A 8 10.45 15.41 -20.20
C PHE A 8 9.11 16.13 -20.39
N THR A 9 8.10 15.41 -20.89
CA THR A 9 6.72 15.86 -20.74
C THR A 9 6.41 15.90 -19.25
N ALA A 10 6.19 17.10 -18.71
CA ALA A 10 5.56 17.25 -17.42
C ALA A 10 4.28 16.42 -17.44
N ASP A 11 4.09 15.60 -16.40
CA ASP A 11 2.83 14.88 -16.19
C ASP A 11 1.68 15.88 -16.24
N LYS A 12 0.50 15.44 -16.69
CA LYS A 12 -0.67 16.32 -16.82
C LYS A 12 -0.79 17.13 -15.52
N GLY A 13 -0.67 18.45 -15.64
CA GLY A 13 -0.29 19.35 -14.54
C GLY A 13 -1.21 19.33 -13.32
N PHE A 14 -0.99 20.28 -12.41
CA PHE A 14 -1.75 20.47 -11.16
C PHE A 14 -3.29 20.35 -11.29
N ASP A 15 -3.85 20.51 -12.50
CA ASP A 15 -5.28 20.40 -12.82
C ASP A 15 -5.79 18.98 -13.12
N TYR A 16 -4.91 17.98 -13.32
CA TYR A 16 -5.36 16.60 -13.47
C TYR A 16 -5.58 16.03 -12.08
N HIS A 17 -6.73 16.36 -11.45
CA HIS A 17 -7.47 15.63 -10.42
C HIS A 17 -8.32 16.57 -9.55
N ALA A 18 -9.32 17.23 -10.13
CA ALA A 18 -10.37 17.92 -9.38
C ALA A 18 -11.03 16.93 -8.39
N GLY A 19 -10.77 17.09 -7.09
CA GLY A 19 -11.27 16.23 -6.01
C GLY A 19 -10.22 15.56 -5.12
N ARG A 20 -8.93 15.56 -5.51
CA ARG A 20 -7.85 15.01 -4.68
C ARG A 20 -7.14 16.13 -3.91
N SER A 21 -7.05 16.00 -2.59
CA SER A 21 -6.45 17.04 -1.73
C SER A 21 -4.94 17.23 -1.95
N VAL A 22 -4.22 16.25 -2.52
CA VAL A 22 -2.77 16.33 -2.79
C VAL A 22 -2.41 15.55 -4.06
N TYR A 23 -1.78 16.20 -5.05
CA TYR A 23 -1.19 15.52 -6.21
C TYR A 23 -0.04 14.62 -5.76
N LYS A 24 -0.01 13.37 -6.25
CA LYS A 24 1.09 12.42 -6.02
C LYS A 24 1.61 11.93 -7.36
N PRO A 25 2.93 12.01 -7.61
CA PRO A 25 3.50 11.61 -8.88
C PRO A 25 3.34 10.11 -9.12
N ASN A 26 3.06 9.71 -10.35
CA ASN A 26 3.14 8.29 -10.72
C ASN A 26 4.62 7.86 -10.75
N LEU A 27 5.03 7.02 -9.80
CA LEU A 27 6.43 6.64 -9.63
C LEU A 27 6.97 5.78 -10.79
N ASP A 28 6.11 5.18 -11.61
CA ASP A 28 6.53 4.47 -12.84
C ASP A 28 7.22 5.37 -13.87
N ASN A 29 7.06 6.70 -13.77
CA ASN A 29 7.68 7.67 -14.67
C ASN A 29 9.10 8.09 -14.24
N TYR A 30 9.60 7.55 -13.13
CA TYR A 30 10.87 7.97 -12.52
C TYR A 30 11.87 6.81 -12.45
N PRO A 31 13.19 7.10 -12.40
CA PRO A 31 14.19 6.08 -12.15
C PRO A 31 13.92 5.31 -10.85
N GLU A 32 14.12 3.99 -10.88
CA GLU A 32 13.80 3.08 -9.76
C GLU A 32 14.32 3.57 -8.41
N ALA A 33 15.60 3.93 -8.33
CA ALA A 33 16.20 4.39 -7.09
C ALA A 33 15.52 5.66 -6.54
N LEU A 34 15.16 6.61 -7.42
CA LEU A 34 14.51 7.85 -7.02
C LEU A 34 13.06 7.60 -6.57
N ALA A 35 12.32 6.79 -7.32
CA ALA A 35 10.96 6.39 -6.99
C ALA A 35 10.90 5.67 -5.64
N HIS A 36 11.84 4.76 -5.36
CA HIS A 36 11.92 4.09 -4.07
C HIS A 36 12.21 5.07 -2.92
N GLN A 37 13.17 6.00 -3.09
CA GLN A 37 13.45 7.02 -2.08
C GLN A 37 12.27 7.98 -1.85
N PHE A 38 11.50 8.30 -2.90
CA PHE A 38 10.27 9.07 -2.76
C PHE A 38 9.27 8.35 -1.86
N ALA A 39 9.00 7.07 -2.11
CA ALA A 39 8.10 6.27 -1.28
C ALA A 39 8.57 6.18 0.18
N LYS A 40 9.89 6.01 0.41
CA LYS A 40 10.48 6.06 1.76
C LYS A 40 10.21 7.39 2.46
N ARG A 41 10.46 8.50 1.77
CA ARG A 41 10.25 9.83 2.32
C ARG A 41 8.78 10.12 2.58
N GLU A 42 7.88 9.64 1.74
CA GLU A 42 6.45 9.82 1.94
C GLU A 42 5.96 9.01 3.15
N MET A 43 6.21 7.70 3.16
CA MET A 43 5.70 6.79 4.18
C MET A 43 6.34 6.99 5.56
N GLY A 44 7.59 7.49 5.61
CA GLY A 44 8.26 7.90 6.84
C GLY A 44 8.13 9.39 7.18
N GLY A 45 7.48 10.17 6.33
CA GLY A 45 7.43 11.63 6.43
C GLY A 45 6.32 12.15 7.33
N GLU A 46 6.52 13.37 7.85
CA GLU A 46 5.58 14.01 8.77
C GLU A 46 4.18 14.21 8.17
N SER A 47 4.08 14.50 6.87
CA SER A 47 2.79 14.66 6.20
C SER A 47 1.93 13.40 6.28
N PHE A 48 2.52 12.22 6.01
CA PHE A 48 1.79 10.96 6.14
C PHE A 48 1.37 10.72 7.59
N LYS A 49 2.23 11.06 8.56
CA LYS A 49 1.91 10.92 9.99
C LYS A 49 0.71 11.76 10.40
N LEU A 50 0.68 13.03 9.98
CA LEU A 50 -0.43 13.93 10.25
C LEU A 50 -1.73 13.42 9.60
N ASP A 51 -1.69 13.02 8.33
CA ASP A 51 -2.86 12.49 7.62
C ASP A 51 -3.39 11.21 8.29
N TYR A 52 -2.49 10.30 8.68
CA TYR A 52 -2.82 9.08 9.40
C TYR A 52 -3.51 9.37 10.73
N GLN A 53 -2.90 10.23 11.56
CA GLN A 53 -3.41 10.55 12.91
C GLN A 53 -4.76 11.25 12.84
N GLN A 54 -4.93 12.16 11.88
CA GLN A 54 -6.20 12.82 11.64
C GLN A 54 -7.28 11.82 11.22
N LEU A 55 -6.99 10.94 10.25
CA LEU A 55 -7.94 9.93 9.80
C LEU A 55 -8.26 8.91 10.90
N GLU A 56 -7.29 8.53 11.72
CA GLU A 56 -7.51 7.64 12.87
C GLU A 56 -8.42 8.27 13.92
N LYS A 57 -8.21 9.56 14.22
CA LYS A 57 -9.06 10.32 15.13
C LYS A 57 -10.50 10.41 14.62
N GLU A 58 -10.69 10.75 13.34
CA GLU A 58 -12.00 10.79 12.70
C GLU A 58 -12.68 9.42 12.68
N TYR A 59 -11.93 8.36 12.37
CA TYR A 59 -12.40 6.98 12.45
C TYR A 59 -12.93 6.63 13.84
N ARG A 60 -12.18 6.95 14.90
CA ARG A 60 -12.55 6.66 16.29
C ARG A 60 -13.77 7.47 16.71
N GLN A 61 -13.84 8.76 16.34
CA GLN A 61 -14.99 9.60 16.63
C GLN A 61 -16.26 9.05 15.95
N LEU A 62 -16.20 8.77 14.66
CA LEU A 62 -17.36 8.29 13.91
C LEU A 62 -17.79 6.89 14.37
N LYS A 63 -16.85 6.02 14.75
CA LYS A 63 -17.15 4.72 15.37
C LYS A 63 -17.99 4.90 16.64
N THR A 64 -17.64 5.86 17.49
CA THR A 64 -18.41 6.20 18.70
C THR A 64 -19.76 6.82 18.37
N ASP A 65 -19.83 7.78 17.44
CA ASP A 65 -21.08 8.47 17.07
C ASP A 65 -22.12 7.50 16.49
N LEU A 66 -21.66 6.47 15.77
CA LEU A 66 -22.50 5.39 15.24
C LEU A 66 -22.80 4.29 16.26
N ASN A 67 -22.37 4.44 17.51
CA ASN A 67 -22.51 3.44 18.59
C ASN A 67 -21.95 2.06 18.22
N PHE A 68 -20.88 2.02 17.42
CA PHE A 68 -20.23 0.76 17.09
C PHE A 68 -19.17 0.40 18.14
N SER A 69 -19.23 -0.83 18.65
CA SER A 69 -18.31 -1.33 19.66
C SER A 69 -17.52 -2.54 19.14
N GLY A 70 -16.34 -2.75 19.73
CA GLY A 70 -15.48 -3.88 19.38
C GLY A 70 -15.04 -3.90 17.92
N LYS A 71 -14.84 -5.11 17.38
CA LYS A 71 -14.41 -5.32 15.99
C LYS A 71 -15.57 -5.06 15.04
N LEU A 72 -15.37 -4.13 14.11
CA LEU A 72 -16.40 -3.79 13.13
C LEU A 72 -16.53 -4.85 12.03
N THR A 73 -17.76 -5.07 11.59
CA THR A 73 -18.08 -5.87 10.40
C THR A 73 -17.71 -5.13 9.11
N ASN A 74 -17.61 -5.84 7.99
CA ASN A 74 -17.31 -5.22 6.70
C ASN A 74 -18.33 -4.14 6.29
N THR A 75 -19.61 -4.35 6.61
CA THR A 75 -20.67 -3.37 6.32
C THR A 75 -20.48 -2.09 7.14
N GLN A 76 -20.15 -2.20 8.42
CA GLN A 76 -19.87 -1.05 9.29
C GLN A 76 -18.60 -0.30 8.86
N ILE A 77 -17.55 -1.04 8.48
CA ILE A 77 -16.33 -0.43 7.90
C ILE A 77 -16.66 0.33 6.63
N GLN A 78 -17.51 -0.22 5.75
CA GLN A 78 -17.92 0.45 4.52
C GLN A 78 -18.73 1.72 4.83
N GLN A 79 -19.61 1.69 5.83
CA GLN A 79 -20.35 2.88 6.27
C GLN A 79 -19.40 3.98 6.73
N ILE A 80 -18.42 3.66 7.58
CA ILE A 80 -17.40 4.63 8.01
C ILE A 80 -16.57 5.12 6.82
N SER A 81 -16.12 4.22 5.95
CA SER A 81 -15.31 4.57 4.77
C SER A 81 -16.03 5.51 3.81
N ASN A 82 -17.36 5.36 3.66
CA ASN A 82 -18.15 6.24 2.82
C ASN A 82 -18.30 7.66 3.41
N HIS A 83 -18.28 7.81 4.73
CA HIS A 83 -18.32 9.12 5.40
C HIS A 83 -16.96 9.82 5.40
N LEU A 84 -15.88 9.07 5.57
CA LEU A 84 -14.51 9.59 5.70
C LEU A 84 -13.70 9.52 4.40
N ARG A 85 -14.35 9.42 3.24
CA ARG A 85 -13.63 9.29 1.97
C ARG A 85 -12.97 10.62 1.61
N LEU A 86 -11.66 10.68 1.79
CA LEU A 86 -10.80 11.83 1.50
C LEU A 86 -10.01 11.65 0.19
N GLU A 87 -10.12 10.47 -0.42
CA GLU A 87 -9.42 10.08 -1.65
C GLU A 87 -7.90 10.11 -1.55
N TYR A 88 -7.38 9.90 -0.34
CA TYR A 88 -5.94 9.79 -0.13
C TYR A 88 -5.38 8.56 -0.84
N LYS A 89 -4.27 8.78 -1.56
CA LYS A 89 -3.43 7.74 -2.14
C LYS A 89 -1.98 8.06 -1.81
N PHE A 90 -1.35 7.24 -0.98
CA PHE A 90 0.06 7.33 -0.65
C PHE A 90 0.86 6.31 -1.48
N SER A 91 2.06 6.66 -1.91
CA SER A 91 2.98 5.71 -2.53
C SER A 91 3.61 4.83 -1.46
N ALA A 92 2.92 3.74 -1.12
CA ALA A 92 3.37 2.75 -0.15
C ALA A 92 4.71 2.10 -0.49
N GLY A 93 5.05 2.02 -1.77
CA GLY A 93 6.31 1.46 -2.23
C GLY A 93 6.30 1.27 -3.73
N MET A 94 7.35 0.65 -4.23
CA MET A 94 7.43 0.24 -5.62
C MET A 94 8.07 -1.15 -5.74
N LEU A 95 7.61 -1.94 -6.71
CA LEU A 95 8.30 -3.15 -7.10
C LEU A 95 9.65 -2.79 -7.76
N ASN A 96 10.74 -3.42 -7.35
CA ASN A 96 11.98 -3.36 -8.13
C ASN A 96 11.76 -3.99 -9.53
N VAL A 97 12.62 -3.66 -10.50
CA VAL A 97 12.53 -4.13 -11.89
C VAL A 97 12.46 -5.65 -11.99
N THR A 98 13.22 -6.36 -11.15
CA THR A 98 13.27 -7.83 -11.17
C THR A 98 11.93 -8.43 -10.72
N ASP A 99 11.37 -7.96 -9.61
CA ASP A 99 10.14 -8.48 -9.03
C ASP A 99 8.91 -8.01 -9.84
N LYS A 100 8.95 -6.80 -10.41
CA LYS A 100 7.97 -6.33 -11.42
C LYS A 100 7.89 -7.30 -12.60
N ALA A 101 9.04 -7.70 -13.14
CA ALA A 101 9.12 -8.66 -14.25
C ALA A 101 8.63 -10.06 -13.83
N ARG A 102 9.07 -10.59 -12.68
CA ARG A 102 8.61 -11.89 -12.14
C ARG A 102 7.10 -11.96 -11.96
N LEU A 103 6.49 -10.85 -11.55
CA LEU A 103 5.05 -10.75 -11.31
C LEU A 103 4.24 -10.51 -12.60
N GLY A 104 4.91 -10.16 -13.70
CA GLY A 104 4.29 -9.76 -14.97
C GLY A 104 3.50 -8.46 -14.84
N SER A 105 3.91 -7.57 -13.94
CA SER A 105 3.22 -6.30 -13.69
C SER A 105 3.68 -5.21 -14.66
N LYS A 106 2.74 -4.46 -15.24
CA LYS A 106 3.07 -3.30 -16.09
C LYS A 106 3.40 -2.05 -15.26
N THR A 107 2.92 -1.98 -14.03
CA THR A 107 3.22 -0.92 -13.05
C THR A 107 4.15 -1.43 -11.95
N ALA A 108 4.96 -0.55 -11.39
CA ALA A 108 5.77 -0.77 -10.19
C ALA A 108 5.10 -0.18 -8.95
N THR A 109 4.39 0.94 -9.09
CA THR A 109 3.91 1.74 -7.97
C THR A 109 2.82 1.01 -7.20
N VAL A 110 3.01 0.85 -5.88
CA VAL A 110 2.02 0.30 -4.97
C VAL A 110 1.38 1.43 -4.18
N TRP A 111 0.06 1.54 -4.28
CA TRP A 111 -0.71 2.59 -3.61
C TRP A 111 -1.30 2.12 -2.28
N LEU A 112 -1.35 2.99 -1.30
CA LEU A 112 -2.11 2.82 -0.06
C LEU A 112 -3.23 3.86 -0.01
N SER A 113 -4.46 3.39 0.19
CA SER A 113 -5.65 4.26 0.26
C SER A 113 -6.10 4.53 1.69
N ASP A 114 -6.81 5.64 1.89
CA ASP A 114 -7.59 5.92 3.10
C ASP A 114 -8.53 4.75 3.48
N ALA A 115 -9.23 4.16 2.51
CA ALA A 115 -10.09 3.00 2.72
C ALA A 115 -9.31 1.77 3.22
N THR A 116 -8.05 1.61 2.80
CA THR A 116 -7.16 0.58 3.37
C THR A 116 -6.77 0.93 4.81
N LEU A 117 -6.42 2.19 5.09
CA LEU A 117 -6.08 2.64 6.45
C LEU A 117 -7.24 2.42 7.43
N ILE A 118 -8.46 2.80 7.06
CA ILE A 118 -9.67 2.56 7.86
C ILE A 118 -9.84 1.07 8.19
N LYS A 119 -9.64 0.19 7.20
CA LYS A 119 -9.64 -1.27 7.42
C LYS A 119 -8.52 -1.71 8.37
N GLN A 120 -7.34 -1.10 8.27
CA GLN A 120 -6.23 -1.40 9.18
C GLN A 120 -6.52 -0.91 10.60
N PHE A 121 -7.08 0.27 10.83
CA PHE A 121 -7.46 0.72 12.18
C PHE A 121 -8.37 -0.29 12.88
N ASN A 122 -9.41 -0.76 12.19
CA ASN A 122 -10.26 -1.82 12.71
C ASN A 122 -9.46 -3.13 12.91
N SER A 123 -8.62 -3.51 11.94
CA SER A 123 -7.86 -4.78 11.96
C SER A 123 -6.79 -4.86 13.06
N ARG A 124 -6.20 -3.71 13.39
CA ARG A 124 -5.04 -3.55 14.28
C ARG A 124 -5.39 -2.99 15.66
N GLU A 125 -6.67 -2.69 15.91
CA GLU A 125 -7.13 -2.25 17.22
C GLU A 125 -6.63 -3.19 18.34
N GLY A 126 -5.96 -2.62 19.35
CA GLY A 126 -5.36 -3.34 20.47
C GLY A 126 -4.06 -4.08 20.19
N GLN A 127 -3.48 -3.94 19.00
CA GLN A 127 -2.14 -4.42 18.67
C GLN A 127 -1.12 -3.27 18.79
N ASP A 128 0.14 -3.62 19.01
CA ASP A 128 1.27 -2.70 18.89
C ASP A 128 1.55 -2.44 17.40
N PHE A 129 0.69 -1.62 16.79
CA PHE A 129 0.76 -1.28 15.38
C PHE A 129 0.30 0.15 15.13
N ASP A 130 1.26 1.05 14.97
CA ASP A 130 1.03 2.48 14.80
C ASP A 130 1.51 2.98 13.43
N VAL A 131 1.53 4.31 13.28
CA VAL A 131 1.92 4.99 12.04
C VAL A 131 3.39 4.77 11.68
N ASP A 132 4.28 4.60 12.67
CA ASP A 132 5.72 4.52 12.42
C ASP A 132 6.11 3.22 11.72
N ILE A 133 5.33 2.15 11.94
CA ILE A 133 5.50 0.87 11.24
C ILE A 133 5.38 1.04 9.72
N TYR A 134 4.56 1.97 9.24
CA TYR A 134 4.38 2.19 7.80
C TYR A 134 5.64 2.68 7.08
N ALA A 135 6.62 3.25 7.80
CA ALA A 135 7.92 3.60 7.24
C ALA A 135 8.68 2.39 6.67
N MET A 136 8.33 1.17 7.09
CA MET A 136 8.94 -0.08 6.59
C MET A 136 8.33 -0.58 5.28
N LEU A 137 7.12 -0.13 4.88
CA LEU A 137 6.45 -0.61 3.66
C LEU A 137 7.32 -0.47 2.40
N PRO A 138 7.97 0.69 2.13
CA PRO A 138 8.73 0.86 0.91
C PRO A 138 9.85 -0.16 0.76
N ASP A 139 10.60 -0.45 1.83
CA ASP A 139 11.70 -1.41 1.83
C ASP A 139 11.22 -2.87 1.77
N LEU A 140 10.07 -3.15 2.38
CA LEU A 140 9.42 -4.44 2.33
C LEU A 140 8.94 -4.78 0.91
N ILE A 141 8.31 -3.82 0.23
CA ILE A 141 7.81 -3.99 -1.15
C ILE A 141 8.96 -4.01 -2.15
N TYR A 142 9.97 -3.14 -1.94
CA TYR A 142 11.08 -3.00 -2.86
C TYR A 142 12.02 -4.20 -2.85
N GLU A 143 12.29 -4.78 -1.67
CA GLU A 143 13.22 -5.90 -1.55
C GLU A 143 12.67 -6.95 -0.55
N PRO A 144 11.59 -7.65 -0.90
CA PRO A 144 10.98 -8.67 -0.04
C PRO A 144 11.88 -9.90 0.08
N ASP A 145 11.85 -10.60 1.21
CA ASP A 145 12.53 -11.90 1.35
C ASP A 145 11.75 -13.01 0.65
N VAL A 146 10.42 -12.91 0.64
CA VAL A 146 9.53 -13.91 0.03
C VAL A 146 8.42 -13.20 -0.72
N ILE A 147 8.12 -13.69 -1.92
CA ILE A 147 6.97 -13.25 -2.71
C ILE A 147 6.10 -14.45 -3.00
N LEU A 148 4.85 -14.39 -2.58
CA LEU A 148 3.83 -15.39 -2.90
C LEU A 148 2.71 -14.74 -3.72
N LYS A 149 2.07 -15.52 -4.59
CA LYS A 149 0.99 -15.04 -5.45
C LYS A 149 -0.20 -16.00 -5.44
N SER A 150 -1.39 -15.41 -5.42
CA SER A 150 -2.68 -16.07 -5.60
C SER A 150 -3.44 -15.35 -6.71
N ASP A 151 -3.62 -15.99 -7.84
CA ASP A 151 -4.52 -15.50 -8.88
C ASP A 151 -5.96 -15.82 -8.47
N SER A 152 -6.76 -14.79 -8.23
CA SER A 152 -8.19 -14.97 -7.91
C SER A 152 -9.00 -15.19 -9.18
N ASN A 153 -8.69 -14.43 -10.23
CA ASN A 153 -9.22 -14.60 -11.58
C ASN A 153 -8.27 -13.92 -12.61
N GLU A 154 -8.70 -13.88 -13.87
CA GLU A 154 -7.92 -13.27 -14.95
C GLU A 154 -7.66 -11.77 -14.76
N ALA A 155 -8.55 -11.06 -14.08
CA ALA A 155 -8.45 -9.61 -13.85
C ALA A 155 -7.78 -9.23 -12.52
N LEU A 156 -7.66 -10.17 -11.57
CA LEU A 156 -7.29 -9.88 -10.19
C LEU A 156 -6.38 -10.95 -9.61
N SER A 157 -5.28 -10.49 -9.00
CA SER A 157 -4.40 -11.35 -8.20
C SER A 157 -4.04 -10.68 -6.88
N LYS A 158 -3.82 -11.49 -5.85
CA LYS A 158 -3.23 -11.07 -4.58
C LYS A 158 -1.78 -11.50 -4.54
N ILE A 159 -0.92 -10.57 -4.12
CA ILE A 159 0.51 -10.76 -3.98
C ILE A 159 0.83 -10.54 -2.50
N TYR A 160 1.62 -11.43 -1.93
CA TYR A 160 2.00 -11.41 -0.53
C TYR A 160 3.50 -11.24 -0.47
N PHE A 161 3.94 -10.10 0.06
CA PHE A 161 5.34 -9.81 0.27
C PHE A 161 5.64 -10.01 1.75
N PHE A 162 6.68 -10.79 2.05
CA PHE A 162 7.18 -10.97 3.41
C PHE A 162 8.61 -10.45 3.49
N LYS A 163 8.93 -9.83 4.62
CA LYS A 163 10.31 -9.45 4.96
C LYS A 163 10.54 -9.57 6.46
N TYR A 164 11.70 -10.06 6.86
CA TYR A 164 12.14 -10.09 8.25
C TYR A 164 12.91 -8.80 8.55
N ILE A 165 12.34 -7.93 9.37
CA ILE A 165 12.90 -6.61 9.73
C ILE A 165 12.57 -6.34 11.18
N ALA A 166 13.49 -5.71 11.92
CA ALA A 166 13.29 -5.35 13.33
C ALA A 166 12.82 -6.55 14.17
N GLU A 167 13.52 -7.67 14.02
CA GLU A 167 13.28 -8.94 14.76
C GLU A 167 11.92 -9.62 14.52
N HIS A 168 11.10 -9.08 13.61
CA HIS A 168 9.78 -9.62 13.29
C HIS A 168 9.60 -9.87 11.79
N TRP A 169 8.81 -10.89 11.47
CA TRP A 169 8.30 -11.02 10.12
C TRP A 169 7.21 -9.98 9.90
N HIS A 170 7.28 -9.29 8.77
CA HIS A 170 6.29 -8.35 8.32
C HIS A 170 5.70 -8.85 7.01
N MET A 171 4.40 -8.60 6.79
CA MET A 171 3.73 -8.99 5.56
C MET A 171 2.78 -7.90 5.07
N VAL A 172 2.93 -7.54 3.80
CA VAL A 172 1.93 -6.72 3.08
C VAL A 172 1.24 -7.56 2.02
N VAL A 173 -0.09 -7.43 1.95
CA VAL A 173 -0.93 -7.97 0.89
C VAL A 173 -1.18 -6.87 -0.12
N VAL A 174 -0.82 -7.12 -1.38
CA VAL A 174 -1.04 -6.21 -2.49
C VAL A 174 -2.02 -6.85 -3.47
N LYS A 175 -3.10 -6.12 -3.77
CA LYS A 175 -4.03 -6.45 -4.82
C LYS A 175 -3.51 -5.89 -6.14
N HIS A 176 -3.38 -6.75 -7.13
CA HIS A 176 -3.07 -6.37 -8.50
C HIS A 176 -4.33 -6.43 -9.34
N LEU A 177 -4.77 -5.25 -9.80
CA LEU A 177 -5.84 -5.07 -10.76
C LEU A 177 -5.26 -5.08 -12.17
N LYS A 178 -5.17 -6.25 -12.79
CA LYS A 178 -4.44 -6.48 -14.05
C LYS A 178 -5.01 -5.64 -15.20
N ASN A 179 -6.33 -5.48 -15.27
CA ASN A 179 -6.99 -4.73 -16.33
C ASN A 179 -6.69 -3.22 -16.27
N TYR A 180 -6.43 -2.70 -15.07
CA TYR A 180 -6.15 -1.28 -14.83
C TYR A 180 -4.66 -0.99 -14.68
N ASN A 181 -3.83 -2.04 -14.63
CA ASN A 181 -2.40 -1.96 -14.31
C ASN A 181 -2.17 -1.18 -13.01
N GLU A 182 -2.90 -1.52 -11.95
CA GLU A 182 -2.75 -0.86 -10.64
C GLU A 182 -2.46 -1.88 -9.54
N LEU A 183 -1.61 -1.48 -8.60
CA LEU A 183 -1.27 -2.23 -7.39
C LEU A 183 -1.73 -1.44 -6.16
N PHE A 184 -2.49 -2.10 -5.28
CA PHE A 184 -2.97 -1.50 -4.03
C PHE A 184 -2.60 -2.36 -2.84
N ALA A 185 -1.95 -1.78 -1.83
CA ALA A 185 -1.83 -2.40 -0.52
C ALA A 185 -3.25 -2.55 0.08
N GLU A 186 -3.64 -3.78 0.39
CA GLU A 186 -4.91 -4.11 1.05
C GLU A 186 -4.74 -4.37 2.55
N SER A 187 -3.57 -4.82 2.98
CA SER A 187 -3.26 -5.02 4.38
C SER A 187 -1.78 -5.04 4.64
N PHE A 188 -1.36 -4.46 5.76
CA PHE A 188 -0.02 -4.57 6.30
C PHE A 188 -0.08 -5.05 7.75
N ARG A 189 0.82 -5.96 8.16
CA ARG A 189 0.86 -6.51 9.51
C ARG A 189 2.21 -7.09 9.89
N ILE A 190 2.47 -7.11 11.19
CA ILE A 190 3.42 -8.03 11.80
C ILE A 190 2.85 -9.46 11.71
N THR A 191 3.71 -10.43 11.42
CA THR A 191 3.40 -11.85 11.25
C THR A 191 4.52 -12.69 11.85
N ASN A 192 4.50 -14.01 11.61
CA ASN A 192 5.49 -14.95 12.13
C ASN A 192 5.79 -16.07 11.12
N GLU A 193 6.83 -16.84 11.42
CA GLU A 193 7.30 -17.93 10.55
C GLU A 193 6.24 -19.02 10.34
N LYS A 194 5.36 -19.26 11.34
CA LYS A 194 4.27 -20.24 11.22
C LYS A 194 3.25 -19.81 10.17
N GLU A 195 2.88 -18.53 10.14
CA GLU A 195 1.99 -17.98 9.12
C GLU A 195 2.66 -17.98 7.74
N LEU A 196 3.95 -17.61 7.63
CA LEU A 196 4.72 -17.72 6.39
C LEU A 196 4.73 -19.15 5.85
N LYS A 197 5.00 -20.16 6.69
CA LYS A 197 4.96 -21.58 6.32
C LYS A 197 3.58 -22.00 5.81
N LYS A 198 2.50 -21.51 6.43
CA LYS A 198 1.13 -21.76 5.97
C LYS A 198 0.90 -21.16 4.58
N PHE A 199 1.31 -19.91 4.35
CA PHE A 199 1.11 -19.24 3.06
C PHE A 199 1.94 -19.89 1.94
N ARG A 200 3.18 -20.31 2.22
CA ARG A 200 4.03 -21.06 1.26
C ARG A 200 3.39 -22.36 0.78
N LYS A 201 2.62 -23.04 1.64
CA LYS A 201 1.87 -24.25 1.26
C LYS A 201 0.62 -23.94 0.42
N GLN A 202 0.03 -22.76 0.61
CA GLN A 202 -1.24 -22.39 0.01
C GLN A 202 -1.08 -21.68 -1.34
N TYR A 203 0.00 -20.93 -1.53
CA TYR A 203 0.16 -20.01 -2.65
C TYR A 203 1.42 -20.27 -3.47
N LYS A 204 1.39 -19.84 -4.72
CA LYS A 204 2.53 -19.99 -5.63
C LYS A 204 3.69 -19.12 -5.15
N THR A 205 4.85 -19.73 -4.94
CA THR A 205 6.08 -18.99 -4.63
C THR A 205 6.66 -18.37 -5.90
N ILE A 206 7.02 -17.10 -5.83
CA ILE A 206 7.63 -16.31 -6.91
C ILE A 206 9.10 -16.02 -6.60
N LYS A 207 9.39 -15.72 -5.33
CA LYS A 207 10.71 -15.51 -4.73
C LYS A 207 10.71 -16.19 -3.36
#